data_AF-A0A9X3WM94-F1
#
_entry.id   AF-A0A9X3WM94-F1
#
_cell.length_a   1.000
_cell.length_b   1.000
_cell.length_c   1.000
_cell.angle_alpha   90.00
_cell.angle_beta   90.00
_cell.angle_gamma   90.00
#
_symmetry.space_group_name_H-M   'P 1'
#
loop_
_entity.id
_entity.type
_entity.pdbx_description
1 polymer ?
#
loop_
_entity_poly.entity_id
_entity_poly.type
_entity_poly.pdbx_seq_one_letter_code
_entity_poly.pdbx_strand_id
1 'polypeptide(L)'
;MKIKRQAVIFTVLGLGIITFLALWVSSERDNREYERYLSGELVNQIVPISSAPPYALSIIQDVLEKGEITKAQAAELENSFYYLAFDTQDITEMDMYLGRLGNYNDDEIVTINDEYRKFFMFLKDEMESNEVELTPEQLKEIEQMERLMQNYSKVVEDTLMFTGEAKVSGQPSKFFDYYLELGIQDDYWVELLKGYEKVTDSSYRLN
;
A
#
# COMPACT_ATOMS: atom_id res chain seq x y z
N MET A 1 25.68 -62.33 -14.61
CA MET A 1 26.24 -60.99 -14.87
C MET A 1 25.18 -59.91 -15.16
N LYS A 2 24.15 -60.20 -16.00
CA LYS A 2 23.06 -59.24 -16.32
C LYS A 2 22.26 -58.74 -15.10
N ILE A 3 21.91 -59.62 -14.15
CA ILE A 3 21.13 -59.27 -12.94
C ILE A 3 21.88 -58.27 -12.04
N LYS A 4 23.19 -58.46 -11.83
CA LYS A 4 24.02 -57.51 -11.06
C LYS A 4 24.09 -56.13 -11.74
N ARG A 5 24.14 -56.10 -13.07
CA ARG A 5 24.17 -54.85 -13.86
C ARG A 5 22.84 -54.11 -13.78
N GLN A 6 21.71 -54.83 -13.82
CA GLN A 6 20.38 -54.25 -13.61
C GLN A 6 20.20 -53.71 -12.18
N ALA A 7 20.65 -54.45 -11.17
CA ALA A 7 20.61 -53.98 -9.78
C ALA A 7 21.40 -52.67 -9.60
N VAL A 8 22.62 -52.59 -10.15
CA VAL A 8 23.42 -51.35 -10.12
C VAL A 8 22.71 -50.20 -10.85
N ILE A 9 22.12 -50.45 -12.02
CA ILE A 9 21.35 -49.43 -12.77
C ILE A 9 20.16 -48.93 -11.94
N PHE A 10 19.39 -49.83 -11.33
CA PHE A 10 18.25 -49.45 -10.47
C PHE A 10 18.69 -48.70 -9.21
N THR A 11 19.82 -49.07 -8.60
CA THR A 11 20.38 -48.33 -7.45
C THR A 11 20.80 -46.92 -7.86
N VAL A 12 21.48 -46.75 -9.00
CA VAL A 12 21.89 -45.42 -9.49
C VAL A 12 20.68 -44.57 -9.86
N LEU A 13 19.67 -45.13 -10.53
CA LEU A 13 18.42 -44.42 -10.82
C LEU A 13 17.65 -44.03 -9.56
N GLY A 14 17.56 -44.93 -8.59
CA GLY A 14 16.92 -44.66 -7.30
C GLY A 14 17.61 -43.53 -6.54
N LEU A 15 18.95 -43.56 -6.45
CA LEU A 15 19.73 -42.46 -5.86
C LEU A 15 19.58 -41.16 -6.64
N GLY A 16 19.52 -41.22 -7.98
CA GLY A 16 19.27 -40.06 -8.83
C GLY A 16 17.92 -39.41 -8.56
N ILE A 17 16.85 -40.19 -8.46
CA ILE A 17 15.50 -39.70 -8.13
C ILE A 17 15.47 -39.10 -6.72
N ILE A 18 16.08 -39.77 -5.73
CA ILE A 18 16.14 -39.24 -4.35
C ILE A 18 16.89 -37.91 -4.31
N THR A 19 18.02 -37.81 -5.02
CA THR A 19 18.81 -36.57 -5.08
C THR A 19 18.03 -35.46 -5.78
N PHE A 20 17.36 -35.76 -6.90
CA PHE A 20 16.50 -34.81 -7.60
C PHE A 20 15.36 -34.31 -6.71
N LEU A 21 14.64 -35.20 -6.02
CA LEU A 21 13.56 -34.82 -5.11
C LEU A 21 14.07 -33.98 -3.93
N ALA A 22 15.23 -34.31 -3.37
CA ALA A 22 15.82 -33.53 -2.29
C ALA A 22 16.20 -32.12 -2.75
N LEU A 23 16.82 -31.99 -3.93
CA LEU A 23 17.16 -30.69 -4.52
C LEU A 23 15.91 -29.89 -4.88
N TRP A 24 14.89 -30.54 -5.43
CA TRP A 24 13.60 -29.92 -5.74
C TRP A 24 12.93 -29.37 -4.47
N VAL A 25 12.82 -30.19 -3.41
CA VAL A 25 12.23 -29.77 -2.13
C VAL A 25 13.02 -28.62 -1.50
N SER A 26 14.35 -28.64 -1.59
CA SER A 26 15.18 -27.53 -1.10
C SER A 26 14.91 -26.25 -1.90
N SER A 27 14.93 -26.32 -3.23
CA SER A 27 14.68 -25.16 -4.09
C SER A 27 13.27 -24.60 -3.89
N GLU A 28 12.27 -25.47 -3.73
CA GLU A 28 10.89 -25.07 -3.46
C GLU A 28 10.76 -24.37 -2.09
N ARG A 29 11.49 -24.85 -1.08
CA ARG A 29 11.53 -24.21 0.22
C ARG A 29 12.16 -22.82 0.16
N ASP A 30 13.31 -22.70 -0.52
CA ASP A 30 14.00 -21.42 -0.68
C ASP A 30 13.12 -20.41 -1.44
N ASN A 31 12.43 -20.85 -2.48
CA ASN A 31 11.46 -20.03 -3.20
C ASN A 31 10.34 -19.55 -2.27
N ARG A 32 9.72 -20.43 -1.47
CA ARG A 32 8.66 -20.02 -0.53
C ARG A 32 9.14 -19.05 0.53
N GLU A 33 10.36 -19.22 1.04
CA GLU A 33 10.95 -18.27 1.99
C GLU A 33 11.13 -16.90 1.33
N TYR A 34 11.56 -16.85 0.08
CA TYR A 34 11.65 -15.61 -0.70
C TYR A 34 10.29 -14.98 -1.00
N GLU A 35 9.29 -15.77 -1.43
CA GLU A 35 7.93 -15.28 -1.66
C GLU A 35 7.31 -14.70 -0.38
N ARG A 36 7.55 -15.36 0.76
CA ARG A 36 7.08 -14.87 2.07
C ARG A 36 7.75 -13.57 2.47
N TYR A 37 9.05 -13.42 2.19
CA TYR A 37 9.78 -12.18 2.41
C TYR A 37 9.16 -11.05 1.57
N LEU A 38 9.00 -11.25 0.27
CA LEU A 38 8.40 -10.25 -0.62
C LEU A 38 6.95 -9.91 -0.22
N SER A 39 6.15 -10.91 0.16
CA SER A 39 4.81 -10.69 0.69
C SER A 39 4.85 -9.85 1.97
N GLY A 40 5.84 -10.07 2.85
CA GLY A 40 6.04 -9.25 4.05
C GLY A 40 6.36 -7.78 3.71
N GLU A 41 7.26 -7.54 2.77
CA GLU A 41 7.59 -6.18 2.33
C GLU A 41 6.40 -5.49 1.65
N LEU A 42 5.69 -6.20 0.76
CA LEU A 42 4.47 -5.70 0.13
C LEU A 42 3.39 -5.34 1.16
N VAL A 43 3.20 -6.16 2.19
CA VAL A 43 2.25 -5.84 3.28
C VAL A 43 2.62 -4.56 3.98
N ASN A 44 3.90 -4.40 4.34
CA ASN A 44 4.36 -3.25 5.08
C ASN A 44 4.09 -1.94 4.32
N GLN A 45 4.05 -1.97 2.99
CA GLN A 45 3.75 -0.81 2.15
C GLN A 45 2.26 -0.68 1.79
N ILE A 46 1.53 -1.77 1.57
CA ILE A 46 0.08 -1.69 1.26
C ILE A 46 -0.75 -1.30 2.47
N VAL A 47 -0.34 -1.68 3.68
CA VAL A 47 -1.08 -1.35 4.91
C VAL A 47 -1.25 0.17 5.07
N PRO A 48 -0.18 0.99 5.02
CA PRO A 48 -0.32 2.44 5.05
C PRO A 48 -1.20 2.99 3.92
N ILE A 49 -0.97 2.58 2.67
CA ILE A 49 -1.71 3.08 1.49
C ILE A 49 -3.20 2.81 1.60
N SER A 50 -3.59 1.63 2.07
CA SER A 50 -4.99 1.23 2.21
C SER A 50 -5.71 1.83 3.42
N SER A 51 -4.98 2.11 4.50
CA SER A 51 -5.56 2.64 5.74
C SER A 51 -5.58 4.17 5.79
N ALA A 52 -4.65 4.83 5.10
CA ALA A 52 -4.53 6.29 5.10
C ALA A 52 -5.79 7.01 4.58
N PRO A 53 -6.45 6.60 3.47
CA PRO A 53 -7.60 7.35 2.95
C PRO A 53 -8.80 7.41 3.90
N PRO A 54 -9.34 6.29 4.43
CA PRO A 54 -10.48 6.38 5.35
C PRO A 54 -10.12 7.06 6.67
N TYR A 55 -8.86 6.94 7.12
CA TYR A 55 -8.37 7.64 8.30
C TYR A 55 -8.30 9.16 8.07
N ALA A 56 -7.60 9.59 7.02
CA ALA A 56 -7.46 11.00 6.64
C ALA A 56 -8.81 11.64 6.35
N LEU A 57 -9.71 10.95 5.64
CA LEU A 57 -11.06 11.41 5.38
C LEU A 57 -11.81 11.77 6.67
N SER A 58 -11.69 10.93 7.69
CA SER A 58 -12.36 11.17 8.96
C SER A 58 -11.84 12.42 9.68
N ILE A 59 -10.53 12.69 9.60
CA ILE A 59 -9.93 13.90 10.18
C ILE A 59 -10.34 15.13 9.37
N ILE A 60 -10.31 15.04 8.05
CA ILE A 60 -10.72 16.13 7.14
C ILE A 60 -12.16 16.55 7.40
N GLN A 61 -13.07 15.59 7.56
CA GLN A 61 -14.48 15.89 7.86
C GLN A 61 -14.64 16.59 9.21
N ASP A 62 -13.94 16.13 10.25
CA ASP A 62 -13.95 16.77 11.55
C ASP A 62 -13.38 18.20 11.50
N VAL A 63 -12.39 18.46 10.63
CA VAL A 63 -11.80 19.80 10.41
C VAL A 63 -12.76 20.71 9.63
N LEU A 64 -13.38 20.23 8.57
CA LEU A 64 -14.35 20.98 7.77
C LEU A 64 -15.61 21.35 8.57
N GLU A 65 -16.08 20.45 9.44
CA GLU A 65 -17.22 20.72 10.32
C GLU A 65 -16.93 21.85 11.32
N LYS A 66 -15.71 21.90 11.86
CA LYS A 66 -15.32 22.88 12.88
C LYS A 66 -14.78 24.19 12.31
N GLY A 67 -14.20 24.16 11.11
CA GLY A 67 -13.43 25.28 10.56
C GLY A 67 -12.07 25.47 11.22
N GLU A 68 -11.64 24.51 12.05
CA GLU A 68 -10.44 24.60 12.89
C GLU A 68 -9.64 23.30 12.77
N ILE A 69 -8.31 23.41 12.84
CA ILE A 69 -7.41 22.27 12.83
C ILE A 69 -6.43 22.34 14.00
N THR A 70 -6.18 21.19 14.61
CA THR A 70 -5.15 21.04 15.65
C THR A 70 -3.81 20.60 15.06
N LYS A 71 -2.70 20.89 15.75
CA LYS A 71 -1.35 20.43 15.38
C LYS A 71 -1.29 18.91 15.22
N ALA A 72 -2.01 18.18 16.08
CA ALA A 72 -2.08 16.73 16.01
C ALA A 72 -2.77 16.27 14.72
N GLN A 73 -3.93 16.84 14.38
CA GLN A 73 -4.63 16.53 13.14
C GLN A 73 -3.80 16.88 11.90
N ALA A 74 -3.12 18.03 11.90
CA ALA A 74 -2.22 18.40 10.81
C ALA A 74 -1.07 17.39 10.63
N ALA A 75 -0.45 16.93 11.73
CA ALA A 75 0.60 15.93 11.68
C ALA A 75 0.10 14.54 11.20
N GLU A 76 -1.10 14.12 11.62
CA GLU A 76 -1.71 12.87 11.16
C GLU A 76 -2.06 12.93 9.67
N LEU A 77 -2.55 14.07 9.18
CA LEU A 77 -2.83 14.29 7.76
C LEU A 77 -1.53 14.33 6.94
N GLU A 78 -0.51 15.06 7.40
CA GLU A 78 0.83 15.06 6.79
C GLU A 78 1.36 13.62 6.62
N ASN A 79 1.31 12.80 7.68
CA ASN A 79 1.75 11.41 7.63
C ASN A 79 0.90 10.56 6.68
N SER A 80 -0.42 10.75 6.69
CA SER A 80 -1.33 10.02 5.80
C SER A 80 -1.01 10.29 4.33
N PHE A 81 -0.79 11.56 3.97
CA PHE A 81 -0.42 11.95 2.61
C PHE A 81 1.02 11.57 2.26
N TYR A 82 1.93 11.51 3.24
CA TYR A 82 3.26 10.93 3.06
C TYR A 82 3.16 9.47 2.60
N TYR A 83 2.38 8.63 3.31
CA TYR A 83 2.23 7.23 2.93
C TYR A 83 1.62 7.08 1.54
N LEU A 84 0.57 7.85 1.23
CA LEU A 84 -0.07 7.82 -0.09
C LEU A 84 0.84 8.25 -1.24
N ALA A 85 1.82 9.12 -0.99
CA ALA A 85 2.80 9.54 -1.99
C ALA A 85 3.94 8.52 -2.10
N PHE A 86 4.67 8.30 -1.00
CA PHE A 86 5.94 7.59 -1.02
C PHE A 86 5.78 6.08 -0.99
N ASP A 87 4.83 5.53 -0.24
CA ASP A 87 4.63 4.08 -0.26
C ASP A 87 4.00 3.66 -1.60
N THR A 88 3.15 4.50 -2.22
CA THR A 88 2.67 4.28 -3.59
C THR A 88 3.84 4.24 -4.58
N GLN A 89 4.76 5.19 -4.50
CA GLN A 89 5.96 5.21 -5.33
C GLN A 89 6.79 3.94 -5.14
N ASP A 90 7.07 3.55 -3.89
CA ASP A 90 7.88 2.38 -3.57
C ASP A 90 7.26 1.08 -4.13
N ILE A 91 5.94 0.89 -4.00
CA ILE A 91 5.25 -0.28 -4.55
C ILE A 91 5.26 -0.25 -6.08
N THR A 92 5.14 0.92 -6.68
CA THR A 92 5.20 1.09 -8.13
C THR A 92 6.59 0.70 -8.65
N GLU A 93 7.65 1.14 -7.98
CA GLU A 93 9.01 0.72 -8.29
C GLU A 93 9.21 -0.78 -8.10
N MET A 94 8.65 -1.38 -7.04
CA MET A 94 8.68 -2.83 -6.83
C MET A 94 7.99 -3.56 -7.99
N ASP A 95 6.86 -3.06 -8.47
CA ASP A 95 6.17 -3.65 -9.60
C ASP A 95 6.99 -3.59 -10.88
N MET A 96 7.76 -2.53 -11.14
CA MET A 96 8.61 -2.49 -12.33
C MET A 96 9.54 -3.71 -12.44
N TYR A 97 9.91 -4.32 -11.30
CA TYR A 97 10.67 -5.57 -11.26
C TYR A 97 9.82 -6.84 -11.39
N LEU A 98 8.55 -6.80 -11.01
CA LEU A 98 7.60 -7.93 -11.07
C LEU A 98 6.80 -7.98 -12.39
N GLY A 99 6.62 -6.85 -13.06
CA GLY A 99 5.94 -6.68 -14.34
C GLY A 99 4.41 -6.85 -14.30
N ARG A 100 3.72 -6.46 -13.22
CA ARG A 100 2.26 -6.68 -13.06
C ARG A 100 1.39 -5.44 -13.31
N LEU A 101 1.86 -4.22 -13.05
CA LEU A 101 1.11 -2.97 -13.28
C LEU A 101 1.08 -2.55 -14.75
N GLY A 102 2.07 -2.97 -15.56
CA GLY A 102 2.07 -2.72 -17.01
C GLY A 102 2.29 -1.24 -17.36
N ASN A 103 1.24 -0.54 -17.81
CA ASN A 103 1.29 0.88 -18.25
C ASN A 103 0.77 1.83 -17.16
N TYR A 104 1.12 1.59 -15.91
CA TYR A 104 0.70 2.41 -14.79
C TYR A 104 1.55 3.67 -14.66
N ASN A 105 0.91 4.81 -14.37
CA ASN A 105 1.60 6.06 -14.06
C ASN A 105 1.18 6.59 -12.68
N ASP A 106 2.12 6.61 -11.75
CA ASP A 106 1.96 7.14 -10.40
C ASP A 106 2.20 8.66 -10.29
N ASP A 107 2.70 9.33 -11.33
CA ASP A 107 3.13 10.74 -11.30
C ASP A 107 2.10 11.66 -10.64
N GLU A 108 0.82 11.58 -11.06
CA GLU A 108 -0.25 12.43 -10.54
C GLU A 108 -0.59 12.08 -9.08
N ILE A 109 -0.62 10.78 -8.74
CA ILE A 109 -0.88 10.31 -7.37
C ILE A 109 0.21 10.83 -6.43
N VAL A 110 1.47 10.62 -6.79
CA VAL A 110 2.62 11.04 -5.98
C VAL A 110 2.63 12.57 -5.86
N THR A 111 2.44 13.29 -6.96
CA THR A 111 2.49 14.76 -6.98
C THR A 111 1.39 15.37 -6.12
N ILE A 112 0.13 14.96 -6.29
CA ILE A 112 -1.01 15.53 -5.56
C ILE A 112 -0.89 15.23 -4.06
N ASN A 113 -0.54 13.99 -3.70
CA ASN A 113 -0.39 13.64 -2.28
C ASN A 113 0.81 14.35 -1.64
N ASP A 114 1.93 14.57 -2.34
CA ASP A 114 3.05 15.35 -1.80
C ASP A 114 2.71 16.85 -1.69
N GLU A 115 1.88 17.41 -2.57
CA GLU A 115 1.33 18.77 -2.41
C GLU A 115 0.49 18.88 -1.12
N TYR A 116 -0.40 17.90 -0.87
CA TYR A 116 -1.23 17.87 0.33
C TYR A 116 -0.39 17.68 1.60
N ARG A 117 0.60 16.78 1.56
CA ARG A 117 1.57 16.62 2.64
C ARG A 117 2.26 17.94 2.98
N LYS A 118 2.77 18.66 1.96
CA LYS A 118 3.44 19.95 2.13
C LYS A 118 2.50 20.99 2.72
N PHE A 119 1.25 21.04 2.28
CA PHE A 119 0.23 21.92 2.86
C PHE A 119 0.14 21.76 4.38
N PHE A 120 -0.01 20.54 4.88
CA PHE A 120 -0.09 20.29 6.33
C PHE A 120 1.24 20.50 7.06
N MET A 121 2.36 20.21 6.42
CA MET A 121 3.69 20.50 6.96
C MET A 121 3.85 22.01 7.21
N PHE A 122 3.54 22.85 6.21
CA PHE A 122 3.62 24.31 6.34
C PHE A 122 2.61 24.84 7.35
N LEU A 123 1.36 24.38 7.30
CA LEU A 123 0.33 24.79 8.23
C LEU A 123 0.75 24.54 9.67
N LYS A 124 1.26 23.34 9.97
CA LYS A 124 1.76 22.96 11.29
C LYS A 124 2.93 23.83 11.76
N ASP A 125 3.86 24.17 10.86
CA ASP A 125 5.04 24.98 11.18
C ASP A 125 4.68 26.44 11.48
N GLU A 126 3.60 26.95 10.88
CA GLU A 126 3.07 28.31 11.13
C GLU A 126 2.18 28.41 12.37
N MET A 127 1.73 27.28 12.93
CA MET A 127 0.87 27.30 14.12
C MET A 127 1.65 27.70 15.38
N GLU A 128 1.32 28.87 15.95
CA GLU A 128 1.83 29.30 17.26
C GLU A 128 1.11 28.57 18.42
N SER A 129 -0.19 28.30 18.25
CA SER A 129 -1.06 27.58 19.20
C SER A 129 -1.24 26.10 18.84
N ASN A 130 -1.93 25.34 19.69
CA ASN A 130 -2.27 23.94 19.39
C ASN A 130 -3.39 23.79 18.35
N GLU A 131 -4.15 24.85 18.11
CA GLU A 131 -5.31 24.90 17.24
C GLU A 131 -5.33 26.25 16.52
N VAL A 132 -5.75 26.24 15.26
CA VAL A 132 -5.85 27.45 14.42
C VAL A 132 -7.15 27.40 13.62
N GLU A 133 -7.80 28.55 13.50
CA GLU A 133 -8.93 28.75 12.60
C GLU A 133 -8.41 28.84 11.17
N LEU A 134 -9.04 28.10 10.27
CA LEU A 134 -8.62 28.02 8.87
C LEU A 134 -9.17 29.18 8.05
N THR A 135 -8.38 29.66 7.09
CA THR A 135 -8.87 30.65 6.13
C THR A 135 -9.87 30.03 5.15
N PRO A 136 -10.74 30.83 4.51
CA PRO A 136 -11.64 30.31 3.47
C PRO A 136 -10.92 29.60 2.33
N GLU A 137 -9.72 30.06 1.96
CA GLU A 137 -8.89 29.43 0.94
C GLU A 137 -8.38 28.05 1.40
N GLN A 138 -7.88 27.95 2.64
CA GLN A 138 -7.43 26.68 3.22
C GLN A 138 -8.58 25.67 3.34
N LEU A 139 -9.78 26.12 3.73
CA LEU A 139 -10.96 25.25 3.78
C LEU A 139 -11.31 24.71 2.40
N LYS A 140 -11.21 25.52 1.34
CA LYS A 140 -11.46 25.08 -0.03
C LYS A 140 -10.44 24.04 -0.52
N GLU A 141 -9.18 24.19 -0.13
CA GLU A 141 -8.13 23.20 -0.41
C GLU A 141 -8.42 21.88 0.34
N ILE A 142 -8.86 21.96 1.60
CA ILE A 142 -9.25 20.78 2.38
C ILE A 142 -10.52 20.11 1.81
N GLU A 143 -11.48 20.85 1.26
CA GLU A 143 -12.62 20.28 0.53
C GLU A 143 -12.17 19.52 -0.74
N GLN A 144 -11.12 19.98 -1.43
CA GLN A 144 -10.54 19.22 -2.54
C GLN A 144 -9.93 17.90 -2.05
N MET A 145 -9.19 17.94 -0.95
CA MET A 145 -8.62 16.75 -0.31
C MET A 145 -9.71 15.77 0.12
N GLU A 146 -10.82 16.27 0.70
CA GLU A 146 -11.97 15.45 1.09
C GLU A 146 -12.50 14.64 -0.09
N ARG A 147 -12.73 15.30 -1.24
CA ARG A 147 -13.25 14.64 -2.44
C ARG A 147 -12.32 13.53 -2.93
N LEU A 148 -11.00 13.76 -2.92
CA LEU A 148 -10.03 12.73 -3.31
C LEU A 148 -10.04 11.56 -2.32
N MET A 149 -10.00 11.84 -1.01
CA MET A 149 -10.00 10.80 0.01
C MET A 149 -11.30 9.98 0.04
N GLN A 150 -12.45 10.59 -0.30
CA GLN A 150 -13.70 9.87 -0.52
C GLN A 150 -13.60 8.88 -1.69
N ASN A 151 -12.94 9.26 -2.78
CA ASN A 151 -12.74 8.37 -3.92
C ASN A 151 -11.73 7.26 -3.62
N TYR A 152 -10.62 7.58 -2.98
CA TYR A 152 -9.66 6.56 -2.52
C TYR A 152 -10.28 5.59 -1.52
N SER A 153 -11.11 6.07 -0.60
CA SER A 153 -11.81 5.20 0.36
C SER A 153 -12.76 4.23 -0.35
N LYS A 154 -13.47 4.67 -1.39
CA LYS A 154 -14.29 3.77 -2.22
C LYS A 154 -13.44 2.74 -2.96
N VAL A 155 -12.30 3.13 -3.52
CA VAL A 155 -11.37 2.19 -4.15
C VAL A 155 -10.90 1.15 -3.14
N VAL A 156 -10.56 1.56 -1.92
CA VAL A 156 -10.19 0.65 -0.83
C VAL A 156 -11.31 -0.32 -0.50
N GLU A 157 -12.55 0.16 -0.35
CA GLU A 157 -13.73 -0.68 -0.10
C GLU A 157 -14.02 -1.68 -1.24
N ASP A 158 -13.84 -1.24 -2.49
CA ASP A 158 -14.09 -2.07 -3.68
C ASP A 158 -12.98 -3.11 -3.91
N THR A 159 -11.75 -2.81 -3.50
CA THR A 159 -10.58 -3.67 -3.75
C THR A 159 -10.23 -4.58 -2.59
N LEU A 160 -10.42 -4.16 -1.33
CA LEU A 160 -10.01 -4.93 -0.17
C LEU A 160 -11.19 -5.62 0.52
N MET A 161 -11.04 -6.92 0.78
CA MET A 161 -11.98 -7.67 1.64
C MET A 161 -11.90 -7.27 3.11
N PHE A 162 -10.88 -6.50 3.49
CA PHE A 162 -10.60 -6.05 4.85
C PHE A 162 -10.45 -4.53 4.84
N THR A 163 -11.54 -3.83 5.12
CA THR A 163 -11.48 -2.39 5.41
C THR A 163 -11.39 -2.20 6.92
N GLY A 164 -10.48 -1.33 7.36
CA GLY A 164 -10.42 -0.88 8.75
C GLY A 164 -11.70 -0.12 9.14
N GLU A 165 -11.97 -0.03 10.43
CA GLU A 165 -13.04 0.85 10.92
C GLU A 165 -12.60 2.31 10.70
N ALA A 166 -13.50 3.14 10.15
CA ALA A 166 -13.26 4.58 10.02
C ALA A 166 -12.85 5.16 11.39
N LYS A 167 -11.90 6.11 11.40
CA LYS A 167 -11.29 6.74 12.60
C LYS A 167 -10.24 5.90 13.34
N VAL A 168 -10.01 4.64 12.98
CA VAL A 168 -8.93 3.84 13.58
C VAL A 168 -7.73 3.82 12.63
N SER A 169 -6.57 4.26 13.12
CA SER A 169 -5.30 4.09 12.41
C SER A 169 -4.89 2.62 12.46
N GLY A 170 -4.54 2.06 11.30
CA GLY A 170 -4.11 0.67 11.14
C GLY A 170 -5.20 -0.28 10.64
N GLN A 171 -4.79 -1.51 10.33
CA GLN A 171 -5.64 -2.55 9.71
C GLN A 171 -6.09 -3.63 10.71
N PRO A 172 -7.19 -4.36 10.44
CA PRO A 172 -7.59 -5.52 11.23
C PRO A 172 -6.47 -6.56 11.29
N SER A 173 -6.32 -7.26 12.41
CA SER A 173 -5.22 -8.23 12.61
C SER A 173 -5.13 -9.31 11.52
N LYS A 174 -6.26 -9.67 10.91
CA LYS A 174 -6.34 -10.67 9.82
C LYS A 174 -5.75 -10.20 8.50
N PHE A 175 -5.54 -8.89 8.33
CA PHE A 175 -4.97 -8.29 7.12
C PHE A 175 -3.55 -8.78 6.88
N PHE A 176 -2.71 -8.72 7.93
CA PHE A 176 -1.31 -9.14 7.87
C PHE A 176 -1.19 -10.63 7.56
N ASP A 177 -1.97 -11.47 8.24
CA ASP A 177 -1.95 -12.92 8.04
C ASP A 177 -2.36 -13.28 6.59
N TYR A 178 -3.40 -12.64 6.05
CA TYR A 178 -3.87 -12.86 4.68
C TYR A 178 -2.78 -12.57 3.65
N TYR A 179 -2.19 -11.37 3.72
CA TYR A 179 -1.20 -10.98 2.73
C TYR A 179 0.17 -11.64 2.96
N LEU A 180 0.52 -12.04 4.17
CA LEU A 180 1.73 -12.85 4.39
C LEU A 180 1.63 -14.21 3.68
N GLU A 181 0.42 -14.75 3.52
CA GLU A 181 0.17 -16.01 2.83
C GLU A 181 0.00 -15.85 1.31
N LEU A 182 -0.64 -14.78 0.85
CA LEU A 182 -1.05 -14.64 -0.57
C LEU A 182 -0.51 -13.39 -1.27
N GLY A 183 0.15 -12.47 -0.58
CA GLY A 183 0.38 -11.08 -1.01
C GLY A 183 0.94 -10.94 -2.42
N ILE A 184 2.12 -11.51 -2.70
CA ILE A 184 2.70 -11.42 -4.06
C ILE A 184 1.99 -12.29 -5.10
N GLN A 185 1.20 -13.28 -4.67
CA GLN A 185 0.49 -14.18 -5.57
C GLN A 185 -0.88 -13.60 -5.95
N ASP A 186 -1.36 -12.59 -5.22
CA ASP A 186 -2.63 -11.92 -5.41
C ASP A 186 -2.44 -10.56 -6.13
N ASP A 187 -3.43 -10.15 -6.92
CA ASP A 187 -3.46 -8.89 -7.67
C ASP A 187 -4.16 -7.76 -6.89
N TYR A 188 -4.67 -7.98 -5.67
CA TYR A 188 -5.41 -6.94 -4.94
C TYR A 188 -4.70 -5.60 -4.82
N TRP A 189 -3.39 -5.61 -4.57
CA TRP A 189 -2.59 -4.39 -4.49
C TRP A 189 -2.42 -3.70 -5.84
N VAL A 190 -2.37 -4.47 -6.94
CA VAL A 190 -2.34 -3.96 -8.32
C VAL A 190 -3.66 -3.24 -8.62
N GLU A 191 -4.78 -3.84 -8.24
CA GLU A 191 -6.11 -3.25 -8.44
C GLU A 191 -6.33 -2.01 -7.57
N LEU A 192 -5.79 -2.00 -6.34
CA LEU A 192 -5.78 -0.81 -5.47
C LEU A 192 -5.08 0.37 -6.17
N LEU A 193 -3.84 0.15 -6.65
CA LEU A 193 -3.06 1.18 -7.32
C LEU A 193 -3.72 1.69 -8.60
N LYS A 194 -4.21 0.80 -9.47
CA LYS A 194 -4.97 1.18 -10.67
C LYS A 194 -6.25 1.94 -10.35
N GLY A 195 -6.91 1.58 -9.25
CA GLY A 195 -8.08 2.30 -8.75
C GLY A 195 -7.73 3.73 -8.37
N TYR A 196 -6.60 3.95 -7.69
CA TYR A 196 -6.12 5.31 -7.36
C TYR A 196 -5.75 6.10 -8.61
N GLU A 197 -5.06 5.50 -9.57
CA GLU A 197 -4.75 6.15 -10.87
C GLU A 197 -6.03 6.59 -11.59
N LYS A 198 -7.07 5.75 -11.59
CA LYS A 198 -8.34 6.05 -12.26
C LYS A 198 -9.10 7.23 -11.66
N VAL A 199 -8.95 7.47 -10.36
CA VAL A 199 -9.71 8.51 -9.65
C VAL A 199 -8.90 9.78 -9.37
N THR A 200 -7.63 9.79 -9.79
CA THR A 200 -6.72 10.91 -9.59
C THR A 200 -6.44 11.61 -10.90
N ASP A 201 -6.59 12.93 -10.90
CA ASP A 201 -6.22 13.77 -12.03
C ASP A 201 -5.85 15.17 -11.56
N SER A 202 -5.28 15.96 -12.48
CA SER A 202 -4.79 17.32 -12.22
C SER A 202 -5.81 18.29 -11.60
N SER A 203 -7.12 18.00 -11.63
CA SER A 203 -8.14 18.84 -10.98
C SER A 203 -8.08 18.84 -9.44
N TYR A 204 -7.34 17.88 -8.86
CA TYR A 204 -7.08 17.80 -7.43
C TYR A 204 -5.84 18.56 -6.97
N ARG A 205 -5.02 19.11 -7.88
CA ARG A 205 -3.82 19.87 -7.50
C ARG A 205 -4.18 21.15 -6.74
N LEU A 206 -3.31 21.52 -5.81
CA LEU A 206 -3.39 22.81 -5.12
C LEU A 206 -2.91 23.94 -6.05
N ASN A 207 -3.47 25.15 -5.91
CA ASN A 207 -3.16 26.29 -6.79
C ASN A 207 -2.11 27.23 -6.17
#